data_AF-A0A3A2HXN3-F1
#
_entry.id   AF-A0A3A2HXN3-F1
#
_cell.length_a   1.000
_cell.length_b   1.000
_cell.length_c   1.000
_cell.angle_alpha   90.00
_cell.angle_beta   90.00
_cell.angle_gamma   90.00
#
_symmetry.space_group_name_H-M   'P 1'
#
loop_
_entity.id
_entity.type
_entity.pdbx_description
1 polymer ?
#
loop_
_entity_poly.entity_id
_entity_poly.type
_entity_poly.pdbx_seq_one_letter_code
_entity_poly.pdbx_strand_id
1 'polypeptide(L)'
;MHGFSVSLLLGSTFIAGLFSSEAHGQNVWWLAMLSNMPLVQFQQKLQQSVDWYQCDSQAGVNAYCLDDFKYYQQHLYGELTLRQDEIHLSFLTDYQAQTLSELILNLRKDGLVLSNMVIEKEQFDVVNALKEESPTQVDKDLILFINRYPQDAERHLDWRLADEFDSPLPRVKVRLLSDGEMIELKIIRF
;
A
#
# COMPACT_ATOMS: atom_id res chain seq x y z
N MET A 1 -71.63 -13.11 -34.87
CA MET A 1 -70.41 -13.71 -35.46
C MET A 1 -69.22 -12.92 -34.95
N HIS A 2 -68.15 -13.65 -34.63
CA HIS A 2 -67.03 -13.30 -33.76
C HIS A 2 -66.26 -11.99 -34.09
N GLY A 3 -65.68 -11.38 -33.05
CA GLY A 3 -64.66 -10.33 -33.17
C GLY A 3 -63.99 -10.04 -31.83
N PHE A 4 -62.74 -10.48 -31.69
CA PHE A 4 -61.94 -10.62 -30.46
C PHE A 4 -61.63 -9.32 -29.69
N SER A 5 -61.68 -9.41 -28.36
CA SER A 5 -61.00 -8.50 -27.42
C SER A 5 -59.55 -8.94 -27.25
N VAL A 6 -58.59 -8.04 -27.48
CA VAL A 6 -57.17 -8.26 -27.18
C VAL A 6 -56.82 -7.40 -25.98
N SER A 7 -56.78 -8.03 -24.80
CA SER A 7 -56.14 -7.46 -23.61
C SER A 7 -54.65 -7.76 -23.68
N LEU A 8 -53.83 -6.77 -24.03
CA LEU A 8 -52.38 -6.84 -23.91
C LEU A 8 -52.00 -6.59 -22.45
N LEU A 9 -51.75 -7.67 -21.71
CA LEU A 9 -51.05 -7.65 -20.43
C LEU A 9 -49.56 -7.41 -20.73
N LEU A 10 -49.11 -6.17 -20.60
CA LEU A 10 -47.69 -5.84 -20.51
C LEU A 10 -47.17 -6.32 -19.15
N GLY A 11 -46.66 -7.55 -19.13
CA GLY A 11 -45.86 -8.08 -18.02
C GLY A 11 -44.52 -7.37 -17.98
N SER A 12 -44.35 -6.41 -17.07
CA SER A 12 -43.04 -5.86 -16.71
C SER A 12 -42.24 -6.91 -15.95
N THR A 13 -41.41 -7.67 -16.66
CA THR A 13 -40.33 -8.44 -16.05
C THR A 13 -39.28 -7.47 -15.50
N PHE A 14 -39.32 -7.27 -14.18
CA PHE A 14 -38.25 -6.65 -13.42
C PHE A 14 -37.04 -7.60 -13.46
N ILE A 15 -36.09 -7.36 -14.36
CA ILE A 15 -34.79 -8.04 -14.30
C ILE A 15 -34.06 -7.42 -13.11
N ALA A 16 -34.13 -8.09 -11.96
CA ALA A 16 -33.26 -7.81 -10.84
C ALA A 16 -31.83 -8.13 -11.29
N GLY A 17 -31.09 -7.10 -11.70
CA GLY A 17 -29.66 -7.20 -11.93
C GLY A 17 -29.01 -7.66 -10.63
N LEU A 18 -28.48 -8.88 -10.64
CA LEU A 18 -27.53 -9.34 -9.65
C LEU A 18 -26.31 -8.43 -9.78
N PHE A 19 -26.24 -7.39 -8.97
CA PHE A 19 -24.98 -6.73 -8.67
C PHE A 19 -24.17 -7.76 -7.89
N SER A 20 -23.36 -8.54 -8.60
CA SER A 20 -22.25 -9.24 -7.99
C SER A 20 -21.36 -8.15 -7.38
N SER A 21 -21.50 -7.90 -6.08
CA SER A 21 -20.44 -7.23 -5.36
C SER A 21 -19.25 -8.18 -5.40
N GLU A 22 -18.31 -7.93 -6.32
CA GLU A 22 -16.96 -8.41 -6.13
C GLU A 22 -16.51 -7.82 -4.79
N ALA A 23 -16.56 -8.63 -3.73
CA ALA A 23 -15.79 -8.38 -2.55
C ALA A 23 -14.35 -8.44 -3.03
N HIS A 24 -13.80 -7.28 -3.42
CA HIS A 24 -12.36 -7.13 -3.57
C HIS A 24 -11.80 -7.54 -2.21
N GLY A 25 -11.26 -8.77 -2.16
CA GLY A 25 -10.56 -9.27 -1.00
C GLY A 25 -9.37 -8.36 -0.80
N GLN A 26 -9.55 -7.31 0.01
CA GLN A 26 -8.42 -6.65 0.62
C GLN A 26 -7.66 -7.77 1.31
N ASN A 27 -6.40 -7.93 0.93
CA ASN A 27 -5.48 -8.88 1.49
C ASN A 27 -5.54 -8.78 3.02
N VAL A 28 -6.27 -9.70 3.68
CA VAL A 28 -6.64 -9.60 5.11
C VAL A 28 -5.41 -9.58 6.02
N TRP A 29 -4.28 -10.07 5.49
CA TRP A 29 -2.97 -10.02 6.12
C TRP A 29 -2.33 -8.62 6.06
N TRP A 30 -2.59 -7.79 5.04
CA TRP A 30 -2.07 -6.42 4.93
C TRP A 30 -2.55 -5.55 6.09
N LEU A 31 -3.86 -5.58 6.38
CA LEU A 31 -4.40 -4.86 7.54
C LEU A 31 -3.85 -5.41 8.86
N ALA A 32 -3.59 -6.72 8.94
CA ALA A 32 -2.96 -7.31 10.12
C ALA A 32 -1.51 -6.83 10.31
N MET A 33 -0.77 -6.63 9.22
CA MET A 33 0.60 -6.10 9.23
C MET A 33 0.65 -4.70 9.86
N LEU A 34 -0.33 -3.84 9.56
CA LEU A 34 -0.42 -2.48 10.10
C LEU A 34 -1.03 -2.40 11.51
N SER A 35 -1.61 -3.50 12.00
CA SER A 35 -2.32 -3.56 13.28
C SER A 35 -1.39 -3.77 14.48
N ASN A 36 -1.98 -3.67 15.68
CA ASN A 36 -1.34 -4.01 16.97
C ASN A 36 -1.19 -5.52 17.22
N MET A 37 -1.38 -6.38 16.22
CA MET A 37 -1.16 -7.82 16.34
C MET A 37 0.31 -8.12 16.69
N PRO A 38 0.59 -8.99 17.69
CA PRO A 38 1.96 -9.40 18.01
C PRO A 38 2.67 -10.05 16.82
N LEU A 39 3.99 -9.84 16.69
CA LEU A 39 4.79 -10.32 15.57
C LEU A 39 4.60 -11.83 15.31
N VAL A 40 4.65 -12.65 16.36
CA VAL A 40 4.48 -14.11 16.26
C VAL A 40 3.11 -14.50 15.68
N GLN A 41 2.04 -13.81 16.10
CA GLN A 41 0.71 -14.04 15.57
C GLN A 41 0.58 -13.57 14.13
N PHE A 42 1.19 -12.43 13.80
CA PHE A 42 1.23 -11.92 12.44
C PHE A 42 1.99 -12.88 11.50
N GLN A 43 3.13 -13.42 11.93
CA GLN A 43 3.91 -14.40 11.17
C GLN A 43 3.09 -15.64 10.83
N GLN A 44 2.37 -16.19 11.82
CA GLN A 44 1.46 -17.32 11.60
C GLN A 44 0.36 -16.99 10.60
N LYS A 45 -0.26 -15.80 10.74
CA LYS A 45 -1.30 -15.34 9.82
C LYS A 45 -0.76 -15.14 8.40
N LEU A 46 0.43 -14.58 8.25
CA LEU A 46 1.09 -14.35 6.96
C LEU A 46 1.32 -15.67 6.23
N GLN A 47 1.80 -16.69 6.94
CA GLN A 47 2.03 -18.04 6.39
C GLN A 47 0.73 -18.78 6.00
N GLN A 48 -0.41 -18.42 6.59
CA GLN A 48 -1.71 -19.04 6.33
C GLN A 48 -2.53 -18.32 5.26
N SER A 49 -2.27 -17.03 5.03
CA SER A 49 -3.14 -16.17 4.22
C SER A 49 -2.74 -16.07 2.75
N VAL A 50 -1.52 -16.52 2.40
CA VAL A 50 -0.90 -16.30 1.10
C VAL A 50 -0.01 -17.48 0.74
N ASP A 51 -0.06 -17.89 -0.52
CA ASP A 51 0.79 -18.94 -1.07
C ASP A 51 2.17 -18.40 -1.43
N TRP A 52 2.96 -18.10 -0.41
CA TRP A 52 4.37 -17.76 -0.55
C TRP A 52 5.18 -18.99 -1.01
N TYR A 53 6.02 -18.84 -2.03
CA TYR A 53 6.92 -19.90 -2.49
C TYR A 53 8.38 -19.51 -2.29
N GLN A 54 9.29 -20.48 -2.21
CA GLN A 54 10.71 -20.16 -1.98
C GLN A 54 11.31 -19.51 -3.24
N CYS A 55 11.93 -18.34 -3.07
CA CYS A 55 12.67 -17.67 -4.15
C CYS A 55 13.93 -18.46 -4.52
N ASP A 56 14.45 -18.26 -5.73
CA ASP A 56 15.80 -18.71 -6.09
C ASP A 56 16.82 -17.81 -5.36
N SER A 57 17.24 -18.22 -4.16
CA SER A 57 18.08 -17.40 -3.29
C SER A 57 19.55 -17.81 -3.33
N GLN A 58 20.44 -16.81 -3.27
CA GLN A 58 21.86 -17.07 -3.02
C GLN A 58 22.04 -17.59 -1.58
N ALA A 59 22.93 -18.56 -1.42
CA ALA A 59 23.07 -19.38 -0.22
C ALA A 59 23.06 -18.57 1.10
N GLY A 60 22.08 -18.85 1.97
CA GLY A 60 22.08 -18.43 3.38
C GLY A 60 20.89 -17.61 3.85
N VAL A 61 20.03 -17.09 2.96
CA VAL A 61 18.79 -16.39 3.33
C VAL A 61 17.59 -17.11 2.70
N ASN A 62 16.67 -17.56 3.55
CA ASN A 62 15.38 -18.09 3.10
C ASN A 62 14.47 -16.90 2.75
N ALA A 63 14.44 -16.57 1.47
CA ALA A 63 13.50 -15.59 0.92
C ALA A 63 12.29 -16.32 0.31
N TYR A 64 11.12 -15.73 0.47
CA TYR A 64 9.87 -16.22 -0.12
C TYR A 64 9.27 -15.17 -1.04
N CYS A 65 8.72 -15.62 -2.15
CA CYS A 65 8.26 -14.79 -3.24
C CYS A 65 6.74 -14.91 -3.40
N LEU A 66 6.14 -13.85 -3.94
CA LEU A 66 4.73 -13.73 -4.24
C LEU A 66 4.59 -13.02 -5.59
N ASP A 67 4.10 -13.72 -6.60
CA ASP A 67 4.06 -13.19 -7.98
C ASP A 67 3.12 -12.00 -8.13
N ASP A 68 1.98 -12.03 -7.44
CA ASP A 68 0.96 -11.00 -7.55
C ASP A 68 0.36 -10.65 -6.18
N PHE A 69 0.90 -9.60 -5.58
CA PHE A 69 0.26 -8.89 -4.49
C PHE A 69 -0.62 -7.77 -5.02
N LYS A 70 -1.93 -7.98 -4.92
CA LYS A 70 -2.91 -6.93 -5.21
C LYS A 70 -3.04 -5.93 -4.06
N TYR A 71 -2.38 -4.79 -4.18
CA TYR A 71 -2.53 -3.66 -3.26
C TYR A 71 -3.49 -2.62 -3.84
N TYR A 72 -4.75 -2.67 -3.38
CA TYR A 72 -5.87 -1.97 -4.01
C TYR A 72 -6.03 -2.36 -5.49
N GLN A 73 -5.70 -1.46 -6.42
CA GLN A 73 -5.74 -1.73 -7.86
C GLN A 73 -4.35 -1.99 -8.46
N GLN A 74 -3.29 -1.93 -7.64
CA GLN A 74 -1.92 -2.18 -8.08
C GLN A 74 -1.57 -3.65 -7.92
N HIS A 75 -0.82 -4.16 -8.89
CA HIS A 75 -0.23 -5.49 -8.88
C HIS A 75 1.27 -5.33 -8.61
N LEU A 76 1.75 -5.93 -7.52
CA LEU A 76 3.13 -5.80 -7.07
C LEU A 76 3.74 -7.20 -6.91
N TYR A 77 5.00 -7.35 -7.29
CA TYR A 77 5.77 -8.56 -6.98
C TYR A 77 6.30 -8.47 -5.55
N GLY A 78 6.06 -9.49 -4.73
CA GLY A 78 6.44 -9.51 -3.31
C GLY A 78 7.64 -10.41 -3.03
N GLU A 79 8.51 -9.95 -2.14
CA GLU A 79 9.57 -10.74 -1.50
C GLU A 79 9.45 -10.61 0.03
N LEU A 80 9.63 -11.71 0.73
CA LEU A 80 9.51 -11.87 2.17
C LEU A 80 10.77 -12.51 2.74
N THR A 81 11.37 -11.88 3.73
CA THR A 81 12.40 -12.49 4.59
C THR A 81 11.93 -12.52 6.03
N LEU A 82 11.99 -13.70 6.65
CA LEU A 82 11.64 -13.91 8.06
C LEU A 82 12.91 -13.91 8.92
N ARG A 83 12.94 -13.09 9.97
CA ARG A 83 13.99 -13.08 11.00
C ARG A 83 13.36 -13.36 12.37
N GLN A 84 14.20 -13.52 13.40
CA GLN A 84 13.71 -13.85 14.76
C GLN A 84 12.81 -12.74 15.33
N ASP A 85 13.21 -11.48 15.17
CA ASP A 85 12.55 -10.33 15.82
C ASP A 85 11.95 -9.34 14.82
N GLU A 86 11.94 -9.66 13.53
CA GLU A 86 11.38 -8.79 12.50
C GLU A 86 11.01 -9.55 11.22
N ILE A 87 10.05 -9.00 10.48
CA ILE A 87 9.65 -9.46 9.15
C ILE A 87 9.96 -8.35 8.15
N HIS A 88 10.62 -8.71 7.05
CA HIS A 88 10.92 -7.81 5.94
C HIS A 88 10.07 -8.19 4.74
N LEU A 89 9.35 -7.23 4.20
CA LEU A 89 8.60 -7.33 2.96
C LEU A 89 9.10 -6.27 1.98
N SER A 90 9.32 -6.68 0.74
CA SER A 90 9.56 -5.76 -0.38
C SER A 90 8.54 -6.03 -1.46
N PHE A 91 7.88 -4.98 -1.96
CA PHE A 91 6.95 -5.06 -3.06
C PHE A 91 7.43 -4.20 -4.21
N LEU A 92 7.63 -4.80 -5.39
CA LEU A 92 8.23 -4.17 -6.56
C LEU A 92 7.22 -4.04 -7.70
N THR A 93 7.34 -2.96 -8.46
CA THR A 93 6.61 -2.75 -9.71
C THR A 93 7.37 -1.75 -10.59
N ASP A 94 7.11 -1.78 -11.90
CA ASP A 94 7.71 -0.84 -12.83
C ASP A 94 7.25 0.60 -12.52
N TYR A 95 8.12 1.57 -12.76
CA TYR A 95 7.78 2.96 -12.56
C TYR A 95 6.73 3.43 -13.57
N GLN A 96 5.63 3.96 -13.01
CA GLN A 96 4.69 4.83 -13.72
C GLN A 96 4.27 5.94 -12.76
N ALA A 97 4.21 7.18 -13.26
CA ALA A 97 3.82 8.34 -12.42
C ALA A 97 2.44 8.15 -11.76
N GLN A 98 1.51 7.48 -12.46
CA GLN A 98 0.20 7.11 -11.92
C GLN A 98 0.34 6.10 -10.77
N THR A 99 1.06 4.99 -10.98
CA THR A 99 1.29 3.96 -9.95
C THR A 99 1.95 4.54 -8.70
N LEU A 100 2.98 5.38 -8.84
CA LEU A 100 3.60 6.07 -7.72
C LEU A 100 2.59 6.91 -6.94
N SER A 101 1.79 7.71 -7.64
CA SER A 101 0.77 8.57 -7.03
C SER A 101 -0.30 7.74 -6.32
N GLU A 102 -0.74 6.63 -6.91
CA GLU A 102 -1.74 5.75 -6.33
C GLU A 102 -1.21 5.02 -5.10
N LEU A 103 0.05 4.56 -5.11
CA LEU A 103 0.69 3.97 -3.93
C LEU A 103 0.77 4.98 -2.78
N ILE A 104 1.22 6.21 -3.04
CA ILE A 104 1.25 7.30 -2.04
C ILE A 104 -0.15 7.55 -1.46
N LEU A 105 -1.18 7.60 -2.30
CA LEU A 105 -2.57 7.79 -1.86
C LEU A 105 -3.08 6.60 -1.04
N ASN A 106 -2.75 5.37 -1.43
CA ASN A 106 -3.21 4.17 -0.75
C ASN A 106 -2.55 4.01 0.64
N LEU A 107 -1.27 4.36 0.77
CA LEU A 107 -0.61 4.40 2.08
C LEU A 107 -1.35 5.37 3.02
N ARG A 108 -1.75 6.55 2.53
CA ARG A 108 -2.57 7.51 3.31
C ARG A 108 -3.93 6.94 3.69
N LYS A 109 -4.61 6.23 2.79
CA LYS A 109 -5.90 5.56 3.08
C LYS A 109 -5.76 4.54 4.21
N ASP A 110 -4.60 3.90 4.31
CA ASP A 110 -4.28 2.90 5.34
C ASP A 110 -3.80 3.52 6.67
N GLY A 111 -3.90 4.85 6.82
CA GLY A 111 -3.57 5.55 8.07
C GLY A 111 -2.08 5.83 8.25
N LEU A 112 -1.28 5.67 7.19
CA LEU A 112 0.12 6.08 7.21
C LEU A 112 0.25 7.57 6.87
N VAL A 113 1.17 8.23 7.57
CA VAL A 113 1.52 9.63 7.37
C VAL A 113 3.00 9.74 7.01
N LEU A 114 3.32 10.67 6.12
CA LEU A 114 4.68 10.91 5.68
C LEU A 114 5.48 11.53 6.83
N SER A 115 6.63 10.96 7.14
CA SER A 115 7.52 11.44 8.21
C SER A 115 8.80 12.08 7.67
N ASN A 116 9.28 11.61 6.53
CA ASN A 116 10.47 12.13 5.88
C ASN A 116 10.40 11.85 4.37
N MET A 117 10.99 12.75 3.58
CA MET A 117 11.13 12.59 2.14
C MET A 117 12.52 13.03 1.71
N VAL A 118 13.19 12.21 0.91
CA VAL A 118 14.41 12.56 0.20
C VAL A 118 14.09 12.51 -1.29
N ILE A 119 14.44 13.55 -2.03
CA ILE A 119 14.42 13.54 -3.49
C ILE A 119 15.80 13.96 -3.95
N GLU A 120 16.43 13.14 -4.79
CA GLU A 120 17.84 13.23 -5.16
C GLU A 120 18.74 13.26 -3.92
N LYS A 121 19.15 14.45 -3.47
CA LYS A 121 20.04 14.66 -2.32
C LYS A 121 19.48 15.66 -1.31
N GLU A 122 18.28 16.18 -1.57
CA GLU A 122 17.62 17.11 -0.64
C GLU A 122 16.61 16.34 0.21
N GLN A 123 16.52 16.74 1.48
CA GLN A 123 15.67 16.11 2.47
C GLN A 123 14.64 17.11 2.99
N PHE A 124 13.41 16.64 3.17
CA PHE A 124 12.34 17.31 3.90
C PHE A 124 11.90 16.43 5.07
N ASP A 125 12.25 16.86 6.29
CA ASP A 125 11.89 16.17 7.53
C ASP A 125 10.58 16.75 8.09
N VAL A 126 9.48 16.04 7.87
CA VAL A 126 8.14 16.48 8.27
C VAL A 126 8.01 16.52 9.79
N VAL A 127 8.62 15.55 10.50
CA VAL A 127 8.55 15.46 11.96
C VAL A 127 9.22 16.67 12.59
N ASN A 128 10.39 17.06 12.09
CA ASN A 128 11.09 18.23 12.61
C ASN A 128 10.42 19.55 12.20
N ALA A 129 9.90 19.66 10.97
CA ALA A 129 9.18 20.86 10.53
C ALA A 129 7.93 21.17 11.38
N LEU A 130 7.18 20.14 11.77
CA LEU A 130 5.98 20.28 12.61
C LEU A 130 6.27 20.74 14.06
N LYS A 131 7.52 20.74 14.50
CA LYS A 131 7.89 21.28 15.83
C LYS A 131 7.94 22.80 15.83
N GLU A 132 8.26 23.40 14.69
CA GLU A 132 8.51 24.83 14.55
C GLU A 132 7.35 25.54 13.83
N GLU A 133 6.62 24.84 12.98
CA GLU A 133 5.62 25.41 12.09
C GLU A 133 4.24 24.75 12.20
N SER A 134 3.20 25.49 11.80
CA SER A 134 1.83 24.96 11.78
C SER A 134 1.67 23.86 10.72
N PRO A 135 0.77 22.88 10.91
CA PRO A 135 0.54 21.82 9.92
C PRO A 135 0.24 22.32 8.50
N THR A 136 -0.53 23.40 8.37
CA THR A 136 -0.87 24.02 7.08
C THR A 136 0.36 24.58 6.36
N GLN A 137 1.31 25.14 7.13
CA GLN A 137 2.54 25.70 6.56
C GLN A 137 3.48 24.57 6.13
N VAL A 138 3.64 23.54 6.96
CA VAL A 138 4.43 22.34 6.62
C VAL A 138 3.88 21.64 5.38
N ASP A 139 2.55 21.49 5.25
CA ASP A 139 1.92 20.90 4.07
C ASP A 139 2.23 21.70 2.80
N LYS A 140 2.09 23.02 2.86
CA LYS A 140 2.44 23.92 1.74
C LYS A 140 3.91 23.76 1.35
N ASP A 141 4.83 23.76 2.32
CA ASP A 141 6.26 23.70 2.04
C ASP A 141 6.69 22.33 1.52
N LEU A 142 6.06 21.25 1.98
CA LEU A 142 6.24 19.91 1.42
C LEU A 142 5.77 19.84 -0.04
N ILE A 143 4.61 20.44 -0.38
CA ILE A 143 4.12 20.50 -1.76
C ILE A 143 5.11 21.27 -2.64
N LEU A 144 5.60 22.42 -2.17
CA LEU A 144 6.62 23.18 -2.88
C LEU A 144 7.92 22.38 -3.05
N PHE A 145 8.34 21.65 -2.01
CA PHE A 145 9.49 20.76 -2.07
C PHE A 145 9.36 19.72 -3.18
N ILE A 146 8.23 19.00 -3.23
CA ILE A 146 7.95 17.96 -4.23
C ILE A 146 7.93 18.54 -5.65
N ASN A 147 7.28 19.68 -5.85
CA ASN A 147 7.07 20.28 -7.17
C ASN A 147 8.35 20.84 -7.83
N ARG A 148 9.47 20.91 -7.10
CA ARG A 148 10.76 21.33 -7.68
C ARG A 148 11.41 20.25 -8.54
N TYR A 149 10.96 19.01 -8.43
CA TYR A 149 11.58 17.85 -9.07
C TYR A 149 10.68 17.22 -10.13
N PRO A 150 11.26 16.62 -11.18
CA PRO A 150 10.49 15.83 -12.12
C PRO A 150 9.92 14.58 -11.44
N GLN A 151 8.89 13.98 -12.04
CA GLN A 151 8.16 12.87 -11.42
C GLN A 151 9.00 11.59 -11.31
N ASP A 152 9.97 11.42 -12.20
CA ASP A 152 10.88 10.28 -12.30
C ASP A 152 12.18 10.47 -11.50
N ALA A 153 12.36 11.64 -10.84
CA ALA A 153 13.50 11.85 -9.93
C ALA A 153 13.53 10.80 -8.81
N GLU A 154 14.74 10.36 -8.46
CA GLU A 154 14.97 9.40 -7.39
C GLU A 154 14.40 9.94 -6.09
N ARG A 155 13.58 9.15 -5.40
CA ARG A 155 12.88 9.55 -4.19
C ARG A 155 12.74 8.43 -3.18
N HIS A 156 12.87 8.80 -1.91
CA HIS A 156 12.72 7.93 -0.76
C HIS A 156 11.71 8.58 0.18
N LEU A 157 10.59 7.91 0.44
CA LEU A 157 9.52 8.40 1.30
C LEU A 157 9.39 7.48 2.51
N ASP A 158 9.61 8.01 3.70
CA ASP A 158 9.45 7.28 4.95
C ASP A 158 8.08 7.58 5.57
N TRP A 159 7.36 6.51 5.89
CA TRP A 159 6.00 6.56 6.39
C TRP A 159 5.90 5.94 7.78
N ARG A 160 4.99 6.49 8.60
CA ARG A 160 4.67 5.99 9.94
C ARG A 160 3.18 5.88 10.11
N LEU A 161 2.72 5.00 11.00
CA LEU A 161 1.32 5.02 11.41
C LEU A 161 1.04 6.32 12.17
N ALA A 162 -0.12 6.93 11.91
CA ALA A 162 -0.46 8.24 12.45
C ALA A 162 -0.45 8.28 14.00
N ASP A 163 -0.90 7.21 14.64
CA ASP A 163 -0.92 7.05 16.11
C ASP A 163 0.47 6.75 16.70
N GLU A 164 1.47 6.47 15.86
CA GLU A 164 2.87 6.24 16.23
C GLU A 164 3.81 7.31 15.66
N PHE A 165 3.28 8.45 15.21
CA PHE A 165 4.07 9.45 14.49
C PHE A 165 5.34 9.89 15.24
N ASP A 166 5.21 10.13 16.54
CA ASP A 166 6.31 10.54 17.43
C ASP A 166 7.01 9.37 18.13
N SER A 167 6.62 8.12 17.85
CA SER A 167 7.19 6.96 18.52
C SER A 167 8.64 6.71 18.07
N PRO A 168 9.60 6.56 19.00
CA PRO A 168 10.97 6.15 18.67
C PRO A 168 11.05 4.67 18.28
N LEU A 169 10.05 3.87 18.67
CA LEU A 169 9.97 2.43 18.43
C LEU A 169 8.61 2.13 17.76
N PRO A 170 8.47 2.45 16.45
CA PRO A 170 7.24 2.16 15.73
C PRO A 170 7.10 0.65 15.53
N ARG A 171 5.87 0.15 15.52
CA ARG A 171 5.60 -1.27 15.30
C ARG A 171 5.89 -1.66 13.85
N VAL A 172 5.77 -0.71 12.93
CA VAL A 172 6.04 -0.91 11.51
C VAL A 172 6.85 0.27 10.95
N LYS A 173 7.83 -0.02 10.10
CA LYS A 173 8.50 0.97 9.25
C LYS A 173 8.09 0.73 7.82
N VAL A 174 7.64 1.77 7.13
CA VAL A 174 7.23 1.69 5.73
C VAL A 174 8.05 2.69 4.94
N ARG A 175 8.66 2.25 3.84
CA ARG A 175 9.43 3.09 2.93
C ARG A 175 8.99 2.84 1.50
N LEU A 176 8.70 3.91 0.78
CA LEU A 176 8.43 3.88 -0.66
C LEU A 176 9.63 4.49 -1.37
N LEU A 177 10.30 3.71 -2.21
CA LEU A 177 11.41 4.12 -3.05
C LEU A 177 10.96 4.17 -4.49
N SER A 178 11.48 5.11 -5.26
CA SER A 178 11.31 5.18 -6.71
C SER A 178 12.56 5.80 -7.30
N ASP A 179 13.17 5.16 -8.29
CA ASP A 179 14.38 5.63 -8.97
C ASP A 179 14.11 6.11 -10.42
N GLY A 180 12.84 6.11 -10.83
CA GLY A 180 12.42 6.47 -12.19
C GLY A 180 12.32 5.28 -13.14
N GLU A 181 12.83 4.11 -12.73
CA GLU A 181 12.70 2.85 -13.47
C GLU A 181 11.79 1.87 -12.72
N MET A 182 11.95 1.78 -11.40
CA MET A 182 11.23 0.89 -10.51
C MET A 182 10.63 1.66 -9.32
N ILE A 183 9.56 1.11 -8.76
CA ILE A 183 9.00 1.52 -7.47
C ILE A 183 9.09 0.33 -6.52
N GLU A 184 9.60 0.58 -5.32
CA GLU A 184 9.73 -0.43 -4.27
C GLU A 184 9.06 0.05 -2.98
N LEU A 185 8.08 -0.71 -2.50
CA LEU A 185 7.46 -0.52 -1.20
C LEU A 185 8.06 -1.52 -0.22
N LYS A 186 8.94 -1.03 0.66
CA LYS A 186 9.57 -1.80 1.73
C LYS A 186 8.78 -1.66 3.04
N ILE A 187 8.54 -2.77 3.73
CA ILE A 187 7.94 -2.80 5.06
C ILE A 187 8.79 -3.66 5.99
N ILE A 188 9.06 -3.14 7.17
CA ILE A 188 9.66 -3.89 8.28
C ILE A 188 8.69 -3.90 9.44
N ARG A 189 8.31 -5.09 9.90
CA ARG A 189 7.44 -5.29 11.07
C ARG A 189 8.25 -5.84 12.24
N PHE A 190 8.14 -5.20 13.40
CA PHE A 190 8.78 -5.57 14.67
C PHE A 190 7.82 -6.28 15.64
#